data_AF-A0A533Y6H0-F1
#
_entry.id   AF-A0A533Y6H0-F1
#
_cell.length_a   1.000
_cell.length_b   1.000
_cell.length_c   1.000
_cell.angle_alpha   90.00
_cell.angle_beta   90.00
_cell.angle_gamma   90.00
#
_symmetry.space_group_name_H-M   'P 1'
#
loop_
_entity.id
_entity.type
_entity.pdbx_description
1 polymer ?
#
loop_
_entity_poly.entity_id
_entity_poly.type
_entity_poly.pdbx_seq_one_letter_code
_entity_poly.pdbx_strand_id
1 'polypeptide(L)'
;MPVDERLTQIAIEDEMRSSYMDYAMSVIVGRALPDVRDGLKPVHRRILYGMNEMGLVHNRAYRKSAKIVGEIMGNYHPHGDTAIYDTLVRMAQDFNMRYPLVDGQGNYGSVDGDPPAAMRYTEARLTKLAEEMLADIEKETVDFGPNYDEST
;
A
#
# COMPACT_ATOMS: atom_id res chain seq x y z
N MET A 1 -45.71 3.70 16.17
CA MET A 1 -44.56 3.66 17.10
C MET A 1 -43.86 5.00 16.97
N PRO A 2 -43.59 5.74 18.05
CA PRO A 2 -42.95 7.04 17.95
C PRO A 2 -41.51 6.85 17.45
N VAL A 3 -41.10 7.65 16.48
CA VAL A 3 -39.79 7.58 15.82
C VAL A 3 -38.67 8.12 16.73
N ASP A 4 -39.04 8.77 17.85
CA ASP A 4 -38.12 9.53 18.72
C ASP A 4 -37.36 8.70 19.78
N GLU A 5 -37.78 7.48 20.12
CA GLU A 5 -37.16 6.73 21.24
C GLU A 5 -35.76 6.15 20.91
N ARG A 6 -35.22 6.38 19.70
CA ARG A 6 -33.90 5.90 19.28
C ARG A 6 -32.91 7.00 18.87
N LEU A 7 -33.20 8.26 19.17
CA LEU A 7 -32.32 9.39 18.84
C LEU A 7 -31.49 9.80 20.06
N THR A 8 -30.20 9.50 20.03
CA THR A 8 -29.20 10.04 20.98
C THR A 8 -28.76 11.42 20.52
N GLN A 9 -28.99 12.44 21.36
CA GLN A 9 -28.41 13.77 21.14
C GLN A 9 -26.93 13.76 21.53
N ILE A 10 -26.07 14.28 20.65
CA ILE A 10 -24.63 14.40 20.87
C ILE A 10 -24.26 15.88 20.79
N ALA A 11 -23.45 16.35 21.73
CA ALA A 11 -22.95 17.73 21.68
C ALA A 11 -21.96 17.88 20.52
N ILE A 12 -22.12 18.94 19.73
CA ILE A 12 -21.26 19.18 18.57
C ILE A 12 -19.77 19.27 18.93
N GLU A 13 -19.44 19.81 20.11
CA GLU A 13 -18.06 19.91 20.58
C GLU A 13 -17.45 18.51 20.81
N ASP A 14 -18.21 17.60 21.43
CA ASP A 14 -17.77 16.24 21.73
C ASP A 14 -17.62 15.41 20.44
N GLU A 15 -18.57 15.55 19.51
CA GLU A 15 -18.52 14.89 18.20
C GLU A 15 -17.32 15.37 17.39
N MET A 16 -17.13 16.69 17.29
CA MET A 16 -16.00 17.28 16.57
C MET A 16 -14.67 16.84 17.15
N ARG A 17 -14.54 16.80 18.49
CA ARG A 17 -13.30 16.35 19.15
C ARG A 17 -13.04 14.87 18.86
N SER A 18 -14.05 14.02 18.99
CA SER A 18 -13.91 12.56 18.82
C SER A 18 -13.58 12.21 17.38
N SER A 19 -14.39 12.68 16.42
CA SER A 19 -14.17 12.45 14.99
C SER A 19 -12.82 12.98 14.50
N TYR A 20 -12.39 14.15 15.00
CA TYR A 20 -11.08 14.70 14.67
C TYR A 20 -9.94 13.83 15.21
N MET A 21 -10.01 13.41 16.47
CA MET A 21 -8.97 12.59 17.11
C MET A 21 -8.87 11.20 16.47
N ASP A 22 -10.00 10.57 16.16
CA ASP A 22 -10.04 9.25 15.51
C ASP A 22 -9.42 9.31 14.12
N TYR A 23 -9.79 10.31 13.32
CA TYR A 23 -9.20 10.51 12.00
C TYR A 23 -7.70 10.84 12.11
N ALA A 24 -7.30 11.75 12.99
CA ALA A 24 -5.90 12.13 13.17
C ALA A 24 -5.05 10.92 13.57
N MET A 25 -5.52 10.10 14.51
CA MET A 25 -4.82 8.89 14.94
C MET A 25 -4.71 7.88 13.79
N SER A 26 -5.81 7.66 13.04
CA SER A 26 -5.80 6.77 11.87
C SER A 26 -4.78 7.21 10.82
N VAL A 27 -4.61 8.51 10.61
CA VAL A 27 -3.64 9.06 9.66
C VAL A 27 -2.21 8.89 10.17
N ILE A 28 -1.96 9.20 11.44
CA ILE A 28 -0.61 9.12 12.04
C ILE A 28 -0.11 7.67 12.01
N VAL A 29 -0.92 6.74 12.51
CA VAL A 29 -0.51 5.33 12.70
C VAL A 29 -0.70 4.51 11.43
N GLY A 30 -1.82 4.69 10.74
CA GLY A 30 -2.24 3.82 9.64
C GLY A 30 -1.87 4.31 8.24
N ARG A 31 -1.25 5.48 8.08
CA ARG A 31 -1.04 6.08 6.74
C ARG A 31 0.25 6.86 6.57
N ALA A 32 0.48 7.88 7.39
CA ALA A 32 1.42 8.94 7.08
C ALA A 32 2.86 8.61 7.45
N LEU A 33 3.08 7.98 8.61
CA LEU A 33 4.41 7.71 9.14
C LEU A 33 4.85 6.27 8.83
N PRO A 34 6.14 6.06 8.49
CA PRO A 34 6.71 4.72 8.36
C PRO A 34 6.94 4.08 9.74
N ASP A 35 6.99 2.76 9.78
CA ASP A 35 7.45 2.02 10.97
C ASP A 35 8.99 2.09 11.07
N VAL A 36 9.52 2.22 12.28
CA VAL A 36 10.97 2.34 12.52
C VAL A 36 11.75 1.06 12.17
N ARG A 37 11.08 -0.10 12.23
CA ARG A 37 11.73 -1.42 12.07
C ARG A 37 12.11 -1.71 10.62
N ASP A 38 11.26 -1.29 9.68
CA ASP A 38 11.44 -1.55 8.24
C ASP A 38 11.49 -0.27 7.39
N GLY A 39 11.15 0.89 7.96
CA GLY A 39 11.10 2.16 7.23
C GLY A 39 9.92 2.27 6.25
N LEU A 40 8.94 1.36 6.31
CA LEU A 40 7.85 1.28 5.35
C LEU A 40 6.53 1.82 5.93
N LYS A 41 5.84 2.64 5.12
CA LYS A 41 4.41 2.94 5.31
C LYS A 41 3.55 1.72 4.94
N PRO A 42 2.30 1.63 5.43
CA PRO A 42 1.42 0.48 5.17
C PRO A 42 1.23 0.14 3.68
N VAL A 43 1.10 1.15 2.80
CA VAL A 43 0.93 0.91 1.36
C VAL A 43 2.17 0.26 0.72
N HIS A 44 3.39 0.68 1.09
CA HIS A 44 4.63 0.07 0.57
C HIS A 44 4.73 -1.40 1.01
N ARG A 45 4.46 -1.67 2.30
CA ARG A 45 4.50 -3.03 2.85
C ARG A 45 3.51 -3.96 2.16
N ARG A 46 2.28 -3.49 1.94
CA ARG A 46 1.23 -4.23 1.22
C ARG A 46 1.58 -4.47 -0.26
N ILE A 47 2.24 -3.51 -0.92
CA ILE A 47 2.75 -3.71 -2.29
C ILE A 47 3.80 -4.81 -2.32
N LEU A 48 4.82 -4.75 -1.46
CA LEU A 48 5.88 -5.76 -1.43
C LEU A 48 5.34 -7.15 -1.08
N TYR A 49 4.51 -7.23 -0.04
CA TYR A 49 3.88 -8.49 0.37
C TYR A 49 2.97 -9.06 -0.73
N GLY A 50 2.09 -8.24 -1.32
CA GLY A 50 1.23 -8.68 -2.41
C GLY A 50 2.03 -9.15 -3.64
N MET A 51 3.11 -8.46 -3.99
CA MET A 51 4.00 -8.88 -5.08
C MET A 51 4.73 -10.20 -4.75
N ASN A 52 5.08 -10.44 -3.49
CA ASN A 52 5.67 -11.69 -3.02
C ASN A 52 4.69 -12.86 -3.13
N GLU A 53 3.46 -12.69 -2.63
CA GLU A 53 2.39 -13.69 -2.71
C GLU A 53 2.04 -14.05 -4.17
N MET A 54 2.10 -13.06 -5.06
CA MET A 54 1.95 -13.27 -6.51
C MET A 54 3.15 -13.97 -7.17
N GLY A 55 4.24 -14.23 -6.43
CA GLY A 55 5.47 -14.86 -6.90
C GLY A 55 6.31 -13.99 -7.84
N LEU A 56 6.23 -12.66 -7.73
CA LEU A 56 6.87 -11.71 -8.64
C LEU A 56 8.31 -11.38 -8.26
N VAL A 57 9.08 -12.42 -7.96
CA VAL A 57 10.51 -12.29 -7.62
C VAL A 57 11.35 -11.86 -8.84
N HIS A 58 12.54 -11.33 -8.59
CA HIS A 58 13.46 -10.68 -9.54
C HIS A 58 13.85 -11.56 -10.73
N ASN A 59 13.78 -12.88 -10.60
CA ASN A 59 14.14 -13.82 -11.66
C ASN A 59 12.94 -14.29 -12.51
N ARG A 60 11.73 -13.77 -12.25
CA ARG A 60 10.52 -14.07 -13.02
C ARG A 60 10.21 -12.97 -14.03
N ALA A 61 9.33 -13.29 -14.97
CA ALA A 61 8.85 -12.33 -15.95
C ALA A 61 8.04 -11.23 -15.27
N TYR A 62 8.10 -10.01 -15.81
CA TYR A 62 7.29 -8.89 -15.36
C TYR A 62 5.79 -9.20 -15.47
N ARG A 63 4.99 -8.53 -14.63
CA ARG A 63 3.52 -8.58 -14.68
C ARG A 63 2.93 -7.20 -14.84
N LYS A 64 1.80 -7.13 -15.54
CA LYS A 64 1.04 -5.89 -15.72
C LYS A 64 0.76 -5.22 -14.37
N SER A 65 1.12 -3.94 -14.26
CA SER A 65 0.93 -3.16 -13.03
C SER A 65 -0.55 -3.11 -12.64
N ALA A 66 -1.47 -3.07 -13.61
CA ALA A 66 -2.91 -3.18 -13.35
C ALA A 66 -3.31 -4.44 -12.56
N LYS A 67 -2.65 -5.58 -12.82
CA LYS A 67 -2.92 -6.83 -12.09
C LYS A 67 -2.39 -6.75 -10.66
N ILE A 68 -1.20 -6.19 -10.48
CA ILE A 68 -0.58 -6.01 -9.15
C ILE A 68 -1.44 -5.07 -8.30
N VAL A 69 -1.84 -3.93 -8.86
CA VAL A 69 -2.71 -2.95 -8.19
C VAL A 69 -4.05 -3.59 -7.80
N GLY A 70 -4.68 -4.35 -8.70
CA GLY A 70 -5.93 -5.05 -8.43
C GLY A 70 -5.83 -6.05 -7.29
N GLU A 71 -4.76 -6.85 -7.25
CA GLU A 71 -4.51 -7.82 -6.18
C GLU A 71 -4.36 -7.13 -4.82
N ILE A 72 -3.54 -6.09 -4.76
CA ILE A 72 -3.27 -5.37 -3.50
C ILE A 72 -4.52 -4.65 -3.02
N MET A 73 -5.27 -4.03 -3.93
CA MET A 73 -6.52 -3.35 -3.61
C MET A 73 -7.57 -4.33 -3.07
N GLY A 74 -7.70 -5.49 -3.72
CA GLY A 74 -8.71 -6.50 -3.38
C GLY A 74 -8.43 -7.26 -2.10
N ASN A 75 -7.16 -7.45 -1.73
CA ASN A 75 -6.81 -8.31 -0.59
C ASN A 75 -6.27 -7.53 0.63
N TYR A 76 -5.60 -6.39 0.42
CA TYR A 76 -4.78 -5.77 1.48
C TYR A 76 -5.00 -4.26 1.67
N HIS A 77 -5.41 -3.51 0.65
CA HIS A 77 -5.45 -2.05 0.68
C HIS A 77 -6.79 -1.51 0.15
N PRO A 78 -7.80 -1.30 1.03
CA PRO A 78 -9.16 -0.91 0.64
C PRO A 78 -9.27 0.59 0.32
N HIS A 79 -8.35 1.10 -0.51
CA HIS A 79 -8.30 2.48 -0.97
C HIS A 79 -8.06 2.53 -2.47
N GLY A 80 -8.20 3.72 -3.07
CA GLY A 80 -8.18 3.88 -4.52
C GLY A 80 -6.93 3.31 -5.19
N ASP A 81 -7.15 2.68 -6.33
CA ASP A 81 -6.14 2.11 -7.24
C ASP A 81 -5.00 3.08 -7.56
N THR A 82 -5.32 4.36 -7.72
CA THR A 82 -4.39 5.44 -8.06
C THR A 82 -3.30 5.58 -6.98
N ALA A 83 -3.67 5.53 -5.70
CA ALA A 83 -2.71 5.64 -4.60
C ALA A 83 -1.73 4.46 -4.57
N ILE A 84 -2.20 3.26 -4.89
CA ILE A 84 -1.37 2.05 -4.97
C ILE A 84 -0.43 2.15 -6.17
N TYR A 85 -0.96 2.53 -7.35
CA TYR A 85 -0.16 2.64 -8.57
C TYR A 85 0.92 3.73 -8.46
N ASP A 86 0.57 4.92 -7.96
CA ASP A 86 1.54 6.01 -7.76
C ASP A 86 2.65 5.60 -6.79
N THR A 87 2.30 4.85 -5.74
CA THR A 87 3.27 4.31 -4.79
C THR A 87 4.20 3.30 -5.47
N LEU A 88 3.63 2.34 -6.22
CA LEU A 88 4.40 1.35 -6.97
C LEU A 88 5.36 2.01 -7.97
N VAL A 89 4.89 3.05 -8.67
CA VAL A 89 5.72 3.83 -9.61
C VAL A 89 6.89 4.49 -8.88
N ARG A 90 6.65 5.17 -7.76
CA ARG A 90 7.71 5.81 -6.97
C ARG A 90 8.74 4.80 -6.46
N MET A 91 8.31 3.59 -6.11
CA MET A 91 9.19 2.51 -5.68
C MET A 91 10.09 1.94 -6.79
N ALA A 92 9.78 2.24 -8.05
CA ALA A 92 10.55 1.83 -9.23
C ALA A 92 11.44 2.94 -9.81
N GLN A 93 11.31 4.18 -9.34
CA GLN A 93 12.08 5.32 -9.83
C GLN A 93 13.42 5.44 -9.09
N ASP A 94 14.53 5.25 -9.80
CA ASP A 94 15.90 5.36 -9.27
C ASP A 94 16.30 6.78 -8.86
N PHE A 95 15.71 7.80 -9.48
CA PHE A 95 15.85 9.20 -9.09
C PHE A 95 15.02 9.58 -7.86
N ASN A 96 14.07 8.73 -7.44
CA ASN A 96 13.20 8.96 -6.28
C ASN A 96 13.65 8.15 -5.07
N MET A 97 14.09 6.91 -5.29
CA MET A 97 14.60 6.03 -4.25
C MET A 97 16.06 5.68 -4.51
N ARG A 98 16.91 5.90 -3.50
CA ARG A 98 18.34 5.52 -3.56
C ARG A 98 18.54 4.04 -3.88
N TYR A 99 17.64 3.19 -3.39
CA TYR A 99 17.58 1.76 -3.67
C TYR A 99 16.13 1.38 -4.02
N PRO A 100 15.80 1.23 -5.32
CA PRO A 100 14.47 0.83 -5.73
C PRO A 100 14.10 -0.56 -5.21
N LEU A 101 12.83 -0.70 -4.80
CA LEU A 101 12.28 -1.97 -4.31
C LEU A 101 11.40 -2.65 -5.38
N VAL A 102 11.01 -1.91 -6.42
CA VAL A 102 10.28 -2.43 -7.57
C VAL A 102 11.16 -2.29 -8.82
N ASP A 103 11.23 -3.34 -9.62
CA ASP A 103 11.82 -3.34 -10.96
C ASP A 103 10.68 -3.14 -11.96
N GLY A 104 10.66 -1.99 -12.61
CA GLY A 104 9.60 -1.58 -13.54
C GLY A 104 10.04 -1.69 -15.00
N GLN A 105 9.15 -2.18 -15.87
CA GLN A 105 9.32 -2.17 -17.33
C GLN A 105 8.27 -1.27 -17.99
N GLY A 106 8.73 -0.31 -18.80
CA GLY A 106 7.89 0.69 -19.48
C GLY A 106 8.22 2.12 -19.05
N ASN A 107 7.33 3.07 -19.35
CA ASN A 107 7.50 4.46 -18.92
C ASN A 107 7.00 4.65 -17.49
N TYR A 108 7.93 4.87 -16.55
CA TYR A 108 7.69 5.14 -15.13
C TYR A 108 7.86 6.63 -14.76
N GLY A 109 7.82 7.53 -15.75
CA GLY A 109 8.02 8.96 -15.56
C GLY A 109 9.49 9.37 -15.60
N SER A 110 9.73 10.67 -15.44
CA SER A 110 11.06 11.27 -15.58
C SER A 110 11.35 12.30 -14.47
N VAL A 111 12.61 12.71 -14.37
CA VAL A 111 13.04 13.82 -13.49
C VAL A 111 12.47 15.17 -13.90
N ASP A 112 12.04 15.31 -15.16
CA ASP A 112 11.44 16.54 -15.72
C ASP A 112 9.96 16.71 -15.31
N GLY A 113 9.43 15.73 -14.56
CA GLY A 113 8.04 15.75 -14.07
C GLY A 113 7.04 15.07 -15.00
N ASP A 114 7.50 14.35 -16.03
CA ASP A 114 6.61 13.57 -16.88
C ASP A 114 5.94 12.47 -16.05
N PRO A 115 4.60 12.33 -16.13
CA PRO A 115 3.90 11.27 -15.41
C PRO A 115 4.25 9.88 -15.98
N PRO A 116 4.11 8.81 -15.18
CA PRO A 116 4.21 7.45 -15.69
C PRO A 116 3.13 7.18 -16.74
N ALA A 117 3.36 6.20 -17.62
CA ALA A 117 2.29 5.68 -18.44
C ALA A 117 1.19 5.06 -17.57
N ALA A 118 -0.01 4.90 -18.11
CA ALA A 118 -1.10 4.22 -17.40
C ALA A 118 -0.73 2.76 -17.05
N MET A 119 -1.23 2.26 -15.93
CA MET A 119 -0.93 0.91 -15.38
C MET A 119 -1.21 -0.28 -16.31
N ARG A 120 -1.97 -0.06 -17.40
CA ARG A 120 -2.20 -1.06 -18.47
C ARG A 120 -0.98 -1.26 -19.39
N TYR A 121 -0.06 -0.31 -19.42
CA TYR A 121 1.14 -0.33 -20.26
C TYR A 121 2.39 -0.74 -19.50
N THR A 122 2.48 -0.37 -18.22
CA THR A 122 3.64 -0.69 -17.38
C THR A 122 3.54 -2.11 -16.82
N GLU A 123 4.70 -2.69 -16.56
CA GLU A 123 4.84 -3.97 -15.88
C GLU A 123 5.85 -3.83 -14.75
N ALA A 124 5.74 -4.69 -13.73
CA ALA A 124 6.62 -4.66 -12.57
C ALA A 124 6.91 -6.07 -12.02
N ARG A 125 7.99 -6.17 -11.27
CA ARG A 125 8.37 -7.28 -10.37
C ARG A 125 9.22 -6.73 -9.22
N LEU A 126 9.56 -7.56 -8.25
CA LEU A 126 10.45 -7.18 -7.15
C LEU A 126 11.88 -7.00 -7.64
N THR A 127 12.62 -6.05 -7.05
CA THR A 127 14.08 -6.05 -7.18
C THR A 127 14.67 -7.15 -6.31
N LYS A 128 15.91 -7.57 -6.62
CA LYS A 128 16.63 -8.52 -5.76
C LYS A 128 16.78 -8.04 -4.32
N LEU A 129 16.92 -6.72 -4.10
CA LEU A 129 16.99 -6.14 -2.75
C LEU A 129 15.66 -6.26 -2.00
N ALA A 130 14.53 -6.08 -2.70
CA ALA A 130 13.22 -6.17 -2.06
C ALA A 130 12.90 -7.59 -1.55
N GLU A 131 13.48 -8.63 -2.16
CA GLU A 131 13.39 -9.99 -1.62
C GLU A 131 14.09 -10.13 -0.26
N GLU A 132 15.19 -9.41 -0.02
CA GLU A 132 15.85 -9.43 1.29
C GLU A 132 14.98 -8.78 2.39
N MET A 133 14.08 -7.85 2.03
CA MET A 133 13.10 -7.28 2.98
C MET A 133 12.02 -8.28 3.39
N LEU A 134 11.86 -9.36 2.63
CA LEU A 134 10.81 -10.37 2.80
C LEU A 134 11.39 -11.75 3.12
N ALA A 135 12.72 -11.84 3.26
CA ALA A 135 13.40 -13.10 3.51
C ALA A 135 12.89 -13.72 4.81
N ASP A 136 12.64 -15.03 4.77
CA ASP A 136 12.22 -15.83 5.92
C ASP A 136 10.87 -15.41 6.55
N ILE A 137 10.03 -14.67 5.81
CA ILE A 137 8.70 -14.24 6.29
C ILE A 137 7.78 -15.44 6.58
N GLU A 138 7.99 -16.55 5.87
CA GLU A 138 7.27 -17.82 6.05
C GLU A 138 7.73 -18.63 7.28
N LYS A 139 8.80 -18.22 7.96
CA LYS A 139 9.38 -18.92 9.11
C LYS A 139 8.93 -18.35 10.45
N GLU A 140 7.70 -17.82 10.50
CA GLU A 140 7.10 -17.23 11.70
C GLU A 140 7.98 -16.12 12.32
N THR A 141 8.65 -15.33 11.47
CA THR A 141 9.57 -14.27 11.92
C THR A 141 8.87 -12.95 12.25
N VAL A 142 7.60 -12.80 11.83
CA VAL A 142 6.76 -11.62 12.06
C VAL A 142 5.33 -12.03 12.41
N ASP A 143 4.65 -11.17 13.17
CA ASP A 143 3.22 -11.34 13.47
C ASP A 143 2.37 -10.94 12.26
N PHE A 144 1.44 -11.81 11.88
CA PHE A 144 0.39 -11.51 10.90
C PHE A 144 -0.87 -11.00 11.61
N GLY A 145 -1.58 -10.08 10.97
CA GLY A 145 -2.89 -9.61 11.40
C GLY A 145 -3.91 -9.76 10.28
N PRO A 146 -5.21 -9.84 10.60
CA PRO A 146 -6.25 -9.95 9.60
C PRO A 146 -6.23 -8.75 8.65
N ASN A 147 -6.62 -8.98 7.41
CA ASN A 147 -6.87 -7.93 6.44
C ASN A 147 -8.17 -7.15 6.79
N TYR A 148 -8.59 -6.25 5.90
CA TYR A 148 -9.68 -5.31 6.19
C TYR A 148 -11.08 -5.94 6.25
N ASP A 149 -11.26 -7.16 5.72
CA ASP A 149 -12.51 -7.92 5.74
C ASP A 149 -12.38 -9.29 6.43
N GLU A 150 -11.28 -9.50 7.14
CA GLU A 150 -10.96 -10.72 7.90
C GLU A 150 -10.93 -12.01 7.07
N SER A 151 -10.70 -11.91 5.75
CA SER A 151 -10.62 -13.07 4.85
C SER A 151 -9.19 -13.63 4.67
N THR A 152 -8.16 -12.87 5.04
CA THR A 152 -6.74 -13.26 4.99
C THR A 152 -6.00 -12.77 6.23
#